data_AF-A0A925L4A3-F1
#
_entry.id   AF-A0A925L4A3-F1
#
_cell.length_a   1.000
_cell.length_b   1.000
_cell.length_c   1.000
_cell.angle_alpha   90.00
_cell.angle_beta   90.00
_cell.angle_gamma   90.00
#
_symmetry.space_group_name_H-M   'P 1'
#
loop_
_entity.id
_entity.type
_entity.pdbx_description
1 polymer ?
#
loop_
_entity_poly.entity_id
_entity_poly.type
_entity_poly.pdbx_seq_one_letter_code
_entity_poly.pdbx_strand_id
1 'polypeptide(L)'
;MTKIRMFAAAALVLATATPAFAKEAPITFSEDVQPIIQQRCAMCHQAGAEGFVKSGFDLTSYVGMLKGTKHGALFSPGDPVSSNLMVLIDGKADKSLQMPHGKK
;
A
#
# COMPACT_ATOMS: atom_id res chain seq x y z
N MET A 1 61.97 44.24 -22.83
CA MET A 1 62.00 43.59 -21.50
C MET A 1 61.03 44.40 -20.65
N THR A 2 59.82 43.95 -20.34
CA THR A 2 59.54 42.97 -19.28
C THR A 2 58.12 42.42 -19.48
N LYS A 3 57.97 41.12 -19.24
CA LYS A 3 56.79 40.30 -19.53
C LYS A 3 55.70 40.55 -18.47
N ILE A 4 54.51 40.97 -18.87
CA ILE A 4 53.33 40.98 -18.00
C ILE A 4 52.67 39.59 -18.13
N ARG A 5 52.73 38.80 -17.07
CA ARG A 5 52.05 37.51 -16.95
C ARG A 5 50.83 37.69 -16.07
N MET A 6 49.68 37.16 -16.55
CA MET A 6 48.55 36.52 -15.86
C MET A 6 48.05 37.15 -14.53
N PHE A 7 46.76 37.20 -14.22
CA PHE A 7 45.90 36.05 -13.98
C PHE A 7 44.44 36.47 -14.21
N ALA A 8 43.74 35.76 -15.10
CA ALA A 8 42.28 35.82 -15.16
C ALA A 8 41.75 34.93 -14.02
N ALA A 9 41.17 35.54 -12.99
CA ALA A 9 40.51 34.82 -11.91
C ALA A 9 39.18 34.25 -12.44
N ALA A 10 39.18 32.96 -12.76
CA ALA A 10 37.95 32.22 -13.04
C ALA A 10 37.21 31.99 -11.71
N ALA A 11 36.15 32.76 -11.46
CA ALA A 11 35.26 32.55 -10.34
C ALA A 11 34.43 31.28 -10.60
N LEU A 12 34.83 30.18 -9.96
CA LEU A 12 34.09 28.91 -9.98
C LEU A 12 32.85 29.06 -9.09
N VAL A 13 31.70 29.35 -9.69
CA VAL A 13 30.41 29.32 -8.98
C VAL A 13 30.07 27.85 -8.70
N LEU A 14 30.37 27.40 -7.49
CA LEU A 14 29.97 26.07 -7.02
C LEU A 14 28.47 26.13 -6.70
N ALA A 15 27.64 25.80 -7.69
CA ALA A 15 26.21 25.64 -7.48
C ALA A 15 25.97 24.48 -6.51
N THR A 16 25.69 24.79 -5.24
CA THR A 16 25.29 23.79 -4.25
C THR A 16 23.89 23.32 -4.61
N ALA A 17 23.79 22.20 -5.33
CA ALA A 17 22.54 21.51 -5.57
C ALA A 17 21.97 21.04 -4.22
N THR A 18 21.00 21.77 -3.69
CA THR A 18 20.20 21.31 -2.57
C THR A 18 19.41 20.10 -3.03
N PRO A 19 19.52 18.92 -2.37
CA PRO A 19 18.67 17.79 -2.69
C PRO A 19 17.23 18.19 -2.43
N ALA A 20 16.44 18.30 -3.50
CA ALA A 20 15.00 18.41 -3.39
C ALA A 20 14.50 17.05 -2.88
N PHE A 21 14.20 16.96 -1.59
CA PHE A 21 13.43 15.85 -1.05
C PHE A 21 12.03 15.94 -1.67
N ALA A 22 11.79 15.18 -2.74
CA ALA A 22 10.47 15.02 -3.28
C ALA A 22 9.59 14.41 -2.19
N LYS A 23 8.52 15.12 -1.81
CA LYS A 23 7.48 14.56 -0.93
C LYS A 23 6.89 13.36 -1.65
N GLU A 24 6.91 12.19 -1.01
CA GLU A 24 6.27 11.00 -1.55
C GLU A 24 4.80 11.30 -1.86
N ALA A 25 4.33 10.81 -3.01
CA ALA A 25 2.94 10.95 -3.40
C ALA A 25 2.03 10.31 -2.33
N PRO A 26 0.85 10.91 -2.05
CA PRO A 26 -0.08 10.31 -1.12
C PRO A 26 -0.56 8.96 -1.64
N ILE A 27 -0.63 7.97 -0.75
CA ILE A 27 -1.19 6.66 -1.06
C ILE A 27 -2.70 6.80 -1.28
N THR A 28 -3.22 6.25 -2.38
CA THR A 28 -4.64 6.24 -2.71
C THR A 28 -5.18 4.81 -2.80
N PHE A 29 -6.46 4.64 -2.46
CA PHE A 29 -7.08 3.33 -2.57
C PHE A 29 -7.09 2.81 -4.01
N SER A 30 -7.46 3.66 -4.97
CA SER A 30 -7.63 3.26 -6.37
C SER A 30 -6.32 2.87 -7.05
N GLU A 31 -5.22 3.59 -6.77
CA GLU A 31 -3.95 3.38 -7.47
C GLU A 31 -3.08 2.34 -6.75
N ASP A 32 -3.07 2.33 -5.41
CA ASP A 32 -2.10 1.53 -4.66
C ASP A 32 -2.72 0.26 -4.05
N VAL A 33 -3.97 0.32 -3.58
CA VAL A 33 -4.58 -0.77 -2.79
C VAL A 33 -5.45 -1.69 -3.65
N GLN A 34 -6.36 -1.12 -4.43
CA GLN A 34 -7.34 -1.86 -5.23
C GLN A 34 -6.69 -2.87 -6.18
N PRO A 35 -5.59 -2.55 -6.90
CA PRO A 35 -4.95 -3.52 -7.78
C PRO A 35 -4.42 -4.76 -7.05
N ILE A 36 -3.87 -4.59 -5.83
CA ILE A 36 -3.38 -5.70 -5.00
C ILE A 36 -4.53 -6.62 -4.63
N ILE A 37 -5.64 -6.02 -4.15
CA ILE A 37 -6.83 -6.75 -3.73
C ILE A 37 -7.46 -7.50 -4.91
N GLN A 38 -7.57 -6.88 -6.08
CA GLN A 38 -8.10 -7.52 -7.29
C GLN A 38 -7.27 -8.72 -7.72
N GLN A 39 -5.93 -8.60 -7.66
CA GLN A 39 -5.03 -9.68 -8.09
C GLN A 39 -4.96 -10.84 -7.10
N ARG A 40 -5.10 -10.59 -5.80
CA ARG A 40 -4.78 -11.59 -4.77
C ARG A 40 -5.99 -12.10 -3.98
N CYS A 41 -7.05 -11.31 -3.87
CA CYS A 41 -8.11 -11.57 -2.90
C CYS A 41 -9.49 -11.68 -3.56
N ALA A 42 -9.79 -10.81 -4.54
CA ALA A 42 -11.13 -10.67 -5.12
C ALA A 42 -11.66 -11.95 -5.78
N MET A 43 -10.78 -12.80 -6.33
CA MET A 43 -11.18 -14.07 -6.95
C MET A 43 -12.05 -14.94 -6.04
N CYS A 44 -11.74 -14.99 -4.74
CA CYS A 44 -12.49 -15.76 -3.74
C CYS A 44 -13.46 -14.89 -2.92
N HIS A 45 -13.21 -13.59 -2.83
CA HIS A 45 -14.02 -12.61 -2.08
C HIS A 45 -14.87 -11.74 -2.99
N GLN A 46 -15.48 -12.35 -4.00
CA GLN A 46 -16.50 -11.74 -4.86
C GLN A 46 -17.82 -12.48 -4.68
N ALA A 47 -18.94 -11.82 -4.99
CA ALA A 47 -20.26 -12.40 -4.83
C ALA A 47 -20.36 -13.82 -5.42
N GLY A 48 -20.78 -14.77 -4.60
CA GLY A 48 -20.95 -16.19 -4.98
C GLY A 48 -19.68 -17.05 -4.93
N ALA A 49 -18.49 -16.47 -4.79
CA ALA A 49 -17.24 -17.22 -4.62
C ALA A 49 -17.08 -17.75 -3.18
N GLU A 50 -16.22 -18.75 -2.99
CA GLU A 50 -16.12 -19.50 -1.74
C GLU A 50 -15.86 -18.62 -0.50
N GLY A 51 -14.88 -17.72 -0.57
CA GLY A 51 -14.54 -16.80 0.52
C GLY A 51 -15.68 -15.85 0.86
N PHE A 52 -16.38 -15.33 -0.15
CA PHE A 52 -17.59 -14.53 0.04
C PHE A 52 -18.73 -15.34 0.65
N VAL A 53 -19.01 -16.56 0.19
CA VAL A 53 -20.09 -17.40 0.76
C VAL A 53 -19.83 -17.70 2.25
N LYS A 54 -18.57 -17.92 2.61
CA LYS A 54 -18.18 -18.20 4.00
C LYS A 54 -18.24 -16.98 4.90
N SER A 55 -17.80 -15.81 4.43
CA SER A 55 -17.58 -14.63 5.29
C SER A 55 -18.53 -13.45 5.01
N GLY A 56 -19.14 -13.41 3.84
CA GLY A 56 -19.88 -12.26 3.32
C GLY A 56 -19.01 -11.08 2.89
N PHE A 57 -17.67 -11.24 2.87
CA PHE A 57 -16.75 -10.15 2.56
C PHE A 57 -16.57 -9.95 1.06
N ASP A 58 -16.98 -8.78 0.57
CA ASP A 58 -16.83 -8.35 -0.81
C ASP A 58 -15.61 -7.44 -0.97
N LEU A 59 -14.62 -7.90 -1.74
CA LEU A 59 -13.39 -7.18 -2.03
C LEU A 59 -13.34 -6.62 -3.46
N THR A 60 -14.46 -6.63 -4.19
CA THR A 60 -14.54 -6.12 -5.56
C THR A 60 -14.74 -4.60 -5.63
N SER A 61 -15.19 -4.00 -4.53
CA SER A 61 -15.48 -2.56 -4.43
C SER A 61 -15.06 -1.96 -3.10
N TYR A 62 -14.81 -0.66 -3.09
CA TYR A 62 -14.49 0.09 -1.87
C TYR A 62 -15.62 0.00 -0.83
N VAL A 63 -16.87 0.11 -1.28
CA VAL A 63 -18.06 0.02 -0.42
C VAL A 63 -18.20 -1.38 0.18
N GLY A 64 -17.96 -2.44 -0.61
CA GLY A 64 -17.95 -3.81 -0.12
C GLY A 64 -16.90 -4.03 0.97
N MET A 65 -15.70 -3.49 0.77
CA MET A 65 -14.62 -3.52 1.75
C MET A 65 -15.03 -2.85 3.07
N LEU A 66 -15.55 -1.62 3.01
CA LEU A 66 -15.94 -0.88 4.21
C LEU A 66 -17.13 -1.52 4.94
N LYS A 67 -18.04 -2.15 4.20
CA LYS A 67 -19.14 -2.92 4.79
C LYS A 67 -18.63 -4.07 5.66
N GLY A 68 -17.50 -4.67 5.30
CA GLY A 68 -16.86 -5.74 6.04
C GLY A 68 -17.54 -7.10 5.83
N THR A 69 -17.41 -7.97 6.84
CA THR A 69 -17.97 -9.33 6.82
C THR A 69 -19.32 -9.39 7.52
N LYS A 70 -19.99 -10.54 7.44
CA LYS A 70 -21.12 -10.86 8.34
C LYS A 70 -20.74 -10.94 9.82
N HIS A 71 -19.45 -10.95 10.14
CA HIS A 71 -18.91 -10.99 11.50
C HIS A 71 -18.47 -9.60 12.01
N GLY A 72 -18.54 -8.56 11.18
CA GLY A 72 -18.21 -7.19 11.56
C GLY A 72 -17.20 -6.52 10.63
N ALA A 73 -16.74 -5.35 11.07
CA ALA A 73 -15.82 -4.49 10.33
C ALA A 73 -14.39 -5.05 10.28
N LEU A 74 -13.71 -4.78 9.16
CA LEU A 74 -12.35 -5.28 8.91
C LEU A 74 -11.28 -4.20 9.09
N PHE A 75 -11.69 -2.94 9.12
CA PHE A 75 -10.81 -1.78 9.10
C PHE A 75 -11.07 -0.91 10.33
N SER A 76 -10.01 -0.53 11.01
CA SER A 76 -9.96 0.49 12.06
C SER A 76 -9.23 1.72 11.49
N PRO A 77 -9.93 2.78 11.06
CA PRO A 77 -9.29 3.93 10.43
C PRO A 77 -8.22 4.56 11.32
N GLY A 78 -7.02 4.77 10.77
CA GLY A 78 -5.88 5.33 11.50
C GLY A 78 -5.14 4.32 12.40
N ASP A 79 -5.64 3.10 12.55
CA ASP A 79 -5.00 2.03 13.33
C ASP A 79 -4.90 0.74 12.51
N PRO A 80 -3.84 0.60 11.69
CA PRO A 80 -3.63 -0.60 10.92
C PRO A 80 -3.35 -1.82 11.83
N VAL A 81 -2.72 -1.62 12.99
CA VAL A 81 -2.30 -2.74 13.85
C VAL A 81 -3.49 -3.46 14.47
N SER A 82 -4.53 -2.74 14.86
CA SER A 82 -5.77 -3.34 15.39
C SER A 82 -6.80 -3.71 14.32
N SER A 83 -6.60 -3.31 13.07
CA SER A 83 -7.52 -3.64 11.98
C SER A 83 -7.58 -5.17 11.79
N ASN A 84 -8.79 -5.74 11.88
CA ASN A 84 -9.00 -7.19 11.72
C ASN A 84 -8.43 -7.74 10.42
N LEU A 85 -8.45 -6.96 9.33
CA LEU A 85 -7.80 -7.36 8.07
C LEU A 85 -6.30 -7.65 8.27
N MET A 86 -5.59 -6.77 8.99
CA MET A 86 -4.16 -6.93 9.25
C MET A 86 -3.89 -8.15 10.12
N VAL A 87 -4.72 -8.40 11.15
CA VAL A 87 -4.63 -9.59 12.00
C VAL A 87 -4.77 -10.89 11.18
N LEU A 88 -5.69 -10.89 10.20
CA LEU A 88 -5.92 -12.04 9.31
C LEU A 88 -4.76 -12.27 8.34
N ILE A 89 -4.27 -11.23 7.65
CA ILE A 89 -3.19 -11.39 6.67
C ILE A 89 -1.83 -11.65 7.31
N ASP A 90 -1.59 -11.15 8.53
CA ASP A 90 -0.38 -11.43 9.31
C ASP A 90 -0.39 -12.86 9.91
N GLY A 91 -1.49 -13.60 9.77
CA GLY A 91 -1.62 -14.96 10.32
C GLY A 91 -1.69 -14.99 11.84
N LYS A 92 -2.12 -13.90 12.48
CA LYS A 92 -2.26 -13.78 13.94
C LYS A 92 -3.61 -14.29 14.46
N ALA A 93 -4.56 -14.54 13.56
CA ALA A 93 -5.86 -15.14 13.88
C ALA A 93 -5.78 -16.67 14.04
N ASP A 94 -6.91 -17.29 14.37
CA ASP A 94 -7.03 -18.74 14.41
C ASP A 94 -6.69 -19.36 13.04
N LYS A 95 -5.96 -20.48 13.03
CA LYS A 95 -5.50 -21.15 11.81
C LYS A 95 -6.64 -21.60 10.90
N SER A 96 -7.82 -21.87 11.46
CA SER A 96 -9.01 -22.20 10.68
C SER A 96 -9.50 -21.06 9.78
N LEU A 97 -9.07 -19.83 10.02
CA LEU A 97 -9.38 -18.65 9.21
C LEU A 97 -8.32 -18.34 8.15
N GLN A 98 -7.19 -19.06 8.15
CA GLN A 98 -6.09 -18.76 7.25
C GLN A 98 -6.44 -19.14 5.80
N MET A 99 -6.30 -18.15 4.93
CA MET A 99 -6.55 -18.26 3.49
C MET A 99 -5.22 -18.28 2.72
N PRO A 100 -5.21 -18.84 1.50
CA PRO A 100 -6.26 -19.67 0.90
C PRO A 100 -6.34 -21.06 1.55
N HIS A 101 -7.55 -21.56 1.79
CA HIS A 101 -7.76 -22.88 2.37
C HIS A 101 -7.25 -23.99 1.44
N GLY A 102 -6.53 -24.97 2.01
CA GLY A 102 -6.08 -26.16 1.26
C GLY A 102 -4.93 -25.94 0.29
N LYS A 103 -4.27 -24.79 0.31
CA LYS A 103 -3.07 -24.49 -0.49
C LYS A 103 -1.88 -24.26 0.44
N LYS A 104 -0.85 -25.09 0.31
CA LYS A 104 0.52 -24.81 0.76
C LYS A 104 1.36 -24.50 -0.47
#